data_AF-A0A4S8LIA7-F1
#
_entry.id   AF-A0A4S8LIA7-F1
#
_cell.length_a   1.000
_cell.length_b   1.000
_cell.length_c   1.000
_cell.angle_alpha   90.00
_cell.angle_beta   90.00
_cell.angle_gamma   90.00
#
_symmetry.space_group_name_H-M   'P 1'
#
loop_
_entity.id
_entity.type
_entity.pdbx_description
1 polymer ?
#
loop_
_entity_poly.entity_id
_entity_poly.type
_entity_poly.pdbx_seq_one_letter_code
_entity_poly.pdbx_strand_id
1 'polypeptide(L)'
;MSSMGNMVKRSSPLRSSRSRTKRFLKELDEELWKPGSTIVPVIISSDQTQLTTFRNKNCYLVYVTIGNIPKEIRRKPTRQGQILLGYLPIIKLSNLTGPLAMRRRMVANIFHACMGYMLKPLEKAGRKGVHMASGDGLVHRTHPIFALHVSDYPEQLLITGCKKGECPTCPIPMDEVGDSAEVYNFHDFAQVLEAFDKLDQGLGPTAFRRACKDAGIKPIQQPYWINLPFVNIFHSIRQVAYISLRQAAACEQGAKGERAHQSARPQNLILPHVSKSTGPPGGK
;
A
#
# COMPACT_ATOMS: atom_id res chain seq x y z
N MET A 1 43.85 10.89 27.50
CA MET A 1 42.97 11.37 26.41
C MET A 1 42.11 10.21 25.95
N SER A 2 40.81 10.30 26.21
CA SER A 2 39.80 9.26 25.92
C SER A 2 39.53 9.18 24.42
N SER A 3 39.66 7.98 23.82
CA SER A 3 39.18 7.68 22.47
C SER A 3 37.91 6.85 22.61
N MET A 4 36.76 7.51 22.46
CA MET A 4 35.46 6.87 22.38
C MET A 4 35.31 6.24 20.99
N GLY A 5 35.31 4.92 20.94
CA GLY A 5 35.01 4.13 19.75
C GLY A 5 33.58 4.39 19.27
N ASN A 6 33.44 4.81 18.00
CA ASN A 6 32.15 4.88 17.33
C ASN A 6 31.67 3.47 17.00
N MET A 7 30.81 2.95 17.87
CA MET A 7 30.08 1.70 17.67
C MET A 7 28.90 1.96 16.71
N VAL A 8 29.18 1.91 15.41
CA VAL A 8 28.12 1.82 14.39
C VAL A 8 27.39 0.50 14.61
N LYS A 9 26.17 0.56 15.15
CA LYS A 9 25.29 -0.60 15.30
C LYS A 9 25.02 -1.18 13.91
N ARG A 10 25.73 -2.28 13.58
CA ARG A 10 25.43 -3.13 12.43
C ARG A 10 24.00 -3.63 12.58
N SER A 11 23.13 -3.25 11.64
CA SER A 11 21.83 -3.89 11.47
C SER A 11 22.05 -5.39 11.23
N SER A 12 21.25 -6.21 11.88
CA SER A 12 21.30 -7.67 11.80
C SER A 12 21.07 -8.16 10.36
N PRO A 13 21.63 -9.34 9.97
CA PRO A 13 21.49 -9.85 8.62
C PRO A 13 20.03 -10.23 8.36
N LEU A 14 19.41 -9.55 7.38
CA LEU A 14 18.04 -9.78 6.93
C LEU A 14 17.96 -11.16 6.25
N ARG A 15 17.29 -12.12 6.90
CA ARG A 15 16.94 -13.43 6.34
C ARG A 15 15.89 -13.30 5.22
N SER A 16 15.83 -14.32 4.37
CA SER A 16 15.06 -14.39 3.11
C SER A 16 13.65 -13.77 3.17
N SER A 17 13.25 -13.10 2.08
CA SER A 17 11.99 -12.36 1.96
C SER A 17 10.73 -13.17 2.34
N ARG A 18 10.67 -14.46 1.96
CA ARG A 18 9.59 -15.39 2.36
C ARG A 18 9.48 -15.60 3.87
N SER A 19 10.61 -15.59 4.59
CA SER A 19 10.63 -15.71 6.05
C SER A 19 10.14 -14.43 6.73
N ARG A 20 10.35 -13.27 6.10
CA ARG A 20 9.95 -11.95 6.60
C ARG A 20 8.42 -11.81 6.66
N THR A 21 7.72 -12.12 5.57
CA THR A 21 6.24 -12.02 5.50
C THR A 21 5.55 -13.05 6.40
N LYS A 22 6.02 -14.30 6.42
CA LYS A 22 5.45 -15.35 7.29
C LYS A 22 5.62 -15.03 8.78
N ARG A 23 6.78 -14.49 9.17
CA ARG A 23 7.04 -14.04 10.53
C ARG A 23 6.08 -12.95 10.94
N PHE A 24 5.89 -11.94 10.08
CA PHE A 24 4.96 -10.87 10.39
C PHE A 24 3.57 -11.43 10.60
N LEU A 25 3.02 -12.22 9.66
CA LEU A 25 1.66 -12.79 9.77
C LEU A 25 1.44 -13.51 11.10
N LYS A 26 2.44 -14.25 11.57
CA LYS A 26 2.41 -14.88 12.90
C LYS A 26 2.38 -13.85 14.05
N GLU A 27 3.24 -12.82 14.00
CA GLU A 27 3.26 -11.74 15.01
C GLU A 27 1.92 -11.01 15.10
N LEU A 28 1.26 -10.72 13.97
CA LEU A 28 -0.07 -10.10 14.00
C LEU A 28 -1.15 -11.06 14.47
N ASP A 29 -1.12 -12.32 14.08
CA ASP A 29 -2.07 -13.31 14.59
C ASP A 29 -1.99 -13.39 16.12
N GLU A 30 -0.78 -13.41 16.68
CA GLU A 30 -0.54 -13.39 18.12
C GLU A 30 -1.03 -12.08 18.78
N GLU A 31 -0.83 -10.93 18.13
CA GLU A 31 -1.33 -9.65 18.64
C GLU A 31 -2.86 -9.54 18.54
N LEU A 32 -3.47 -9.95 17.44
CA LEU A 32 -4.92 -9.90 17.24
C LEU A 32 -5.67 -10.86 18.15
N TRP A 33 -5.04 -11.95 18.58
CA TRP A 33 -5.64 -12.88 19.54
C TRP A 33 -5.73 -12.31 20.96
N LYS A 34 -5.05 -11.20 21.27
CA LYS A 34 -5.18 -10.56 22.58
C LYS A 34 -6.53 -9.83 22.67
N PRO A 35 -7.25 -9.95 23.81
CA PRO A 35 -8.54 -9.30 24.00
C PRO A 35 -8.51 -7.80 23.69
N GLY A 36 -9.56 -7.30 23.03
CA GLY A 36 -9.71 -5.88 22.71
C GLY A 36 -8.91 -5.38 21.50
N SER A 37 -8.23 -6.28 20.76
CA SER A 37 -7.52 -5.93 19.53
C SER A 37 -8.44 -5.87 18.33
N THR A 38 -8.23 -4.90 17.44
CA THR A 38 -8.99 -4.77 16.19
C THR A 38 -8.12 -4.26 15.04
N ILE A 39 -8.47 -4.59 13.80
CA ILE A 39 -7.77 -4.12 12.60
C ILE A 39 -8.48 -2.89 12.05
N VAL A 40 -7.68 -1.89 11.66
CA VAL A 40 -8.15 -0.73 10.92
C VAL A 40 -7.47 -0.73 9.55
N PRO A 41 -8.13 -1.21 8.47
CA PRO A 41 -7.54 -1.22 7.14
C PRO A 41 -7.37 0.21 6.64
N VAL A 42 -6.14 0.68 6.49
CA VAL A 42 -5.83 2.01 5.98
C VAL A 42 -5.83 1.97 4.45
N ILE A 43 -6.65 2.83 3.85
CA ILE A 43 -6.79 2.96 2.39
C ILE A 43 -6.27 4.34 2.01
N ILE A 44 -5.30 4.36 1.12
CA ILE A 44 -4.71 5.58 0.57
C ILE A 44 -5.22 5.79 -0.85
N SER A 45 -5.47 7.03 -1.24
CA SER A 45 -5.65 7.38 -2.64
C SER A 45 -4.77 8.56 -3.02
N SER A 46 -4.11 8.44 -4.16
CA SER A 46 -3.34 9.54 -4.75
C SER A 46 -3.97 9.96 -6.06
N ASP A 47 -4.16 11.27 -6.25
CA ASP A 47 -4.62 11.84 -7.51
C ASP A 47 -3.72 13.02 -7.89
N GLN A 48 -3.32 13.08 -9.16
CA GLN A 48 -2.56 14.21 -9.67
C GLN A 48 -3.52 15.38 -9.88
N THR A 49 -3.32 16.46 -9.12
CA THR A 49 -4.10 17.69 -9.24
C THR A 49 -3.26 18.85 -9.74
N GLN A 50 -3.91 19.79 -10.43
CA GLN A 50 -3.34 21.08 -10.79
C GLN A 50 -3.63 22.08 -9.67
N LEU A 51 -2.58 22.57 -9.00
CA LEU A 51 -2.70 23.53 -7.89
C LEU A 51 -3.01 24.95 -8.40
N THR A 52 -2.46 25.32 -9.55
CA THR A 52 -2.61 26.66 -10.11
C THR A 52 -2.79 26.60 -11.62
N THR A 53 -3.80 27.30 -12.13
CA THR A 53 -3.98 27.53 -13.57
C THR A 53 -2.81 28.33 -14.14
N PHE A 54 -2.30 29.29 -13.35
CA PHE A 54 -1.14 30.09 -13.71
C PHE A 54 0.16 29.33 -13.36
N ARG A 55 1.04 29.13 -14.35
CA ARG A 55 2.33 28.39 -14.26
C ARG A 55 2.26 26.86 -14.13
N ASN A 56 1.09 26.23 -14.32
CA ASN A 56 0.93 24.76 -14.42
C ASN A 56 1.70 23.97 -13.34
N LYS A 57 1.50 24.35 -12.07
CA LYS A 57 2.04 23.61 -10.93
C LYS A 57 1.09 22.47 -10.59
N ASN A 58 1.63 21.25 -10.56
CA ASN A 58 0.88 20.05 -10.21
C ASN A 58 1.49 19.43 -8.94
N CYS A 59 0.67 18.71 -8.19
CA CYS A 59 1.09 17.87 -7.08
C CYS A 59 0.22 16.61 -7.03
N TYR A 60 0.66 15.59 -6.32
CA TYR A 60 -0.26 14.52 -5.92
C TYR A 60 -0.95 14.92 -4.62
N LEU A 61 -2.29 14.89 -4.58
CA LEU A 61 -3.05 14.89 -3.34
C LEU A 61 -3.10 13.48 -2.81
N VAL A 62 -2.70 13.28 -1.56
CA VAL A 62 -2.82 11.99 -0.90
C VAL A 62 -3.91 12.07 0.14
N TYR A 63 -4.97 11.31 -0.08
CA TYR A 63 -6.07 11.14 0.85
C TYR A 63 -5.94 9.82 1.59
N VAL A 64 -6.45 9.79 2.82
CA VAL A 64 -6.54 8.60 3.66
C VAL A 64 -7.98 8.36 4.09
N THR A 65 -8.36 7.09 4.14
CA THR A 65 -9.62 6.61 4.71
C THR A 65 -9.41 5.25 5.36
N ILE A 66 -10.39 4.77 6.10
CA ILE A 66 -10.34 3.46 6.75
C ILE A 66 -11.39 2.52 6.17
N GLY A 67 -11.05 1.24 6.06
CA GLY A 67 -11.92 0.19 5.53
C GLY A 67 -13.13 -0.11 6.41
N ASN A 68 -13.09 0.27 7.69
CA ASN A 68 -14.21 0.11 8.62
C ASN A 68 -15.40 1.02 8.27
N ILE A 69 -15.20 2.08 7.47
CA ILE A 69 -16.30 2.92 6.99
C ILE A 69 -16.90 2.28 5.72
N PRO A 70 -18.22 1.99 5.71
CA PRO A 70 -18.92 1.48 4.54
C PRO A 70 -18.63 2.30 3.28
N LYS A 71 -18.48 1.63 2.15
CA LYS A 71 -18.12 2.26 0.87
C LYS A 71 -19.10 3.37 0.48
N GLU A 72 -20.38 3.15 0.75
CA GLU A 72 -21.50 4.05 0.46
C GLU A 72 -21.40 5.34 1.27
N ILE A 73 -20.79 5.27 2.46
CA ILE A 73 -20.55 6.43 3.32
C ILE A 73 -19.26 7.13 2.86
N ARG A 74 -18.18 6.39 2.59
CA ARG A 74 -16.91 6.97 2.09
C ARG A 74 -17.08 7.76 0.81
N ARG A 75 -17.99 7.34 -0.08
CA ARG A 75 -18.27 8.01 -1.36
C ARG A 75 -19.15 9.25 -1.23
N LYS A 76 -19.72 9.55 -0.06
CA LYS A 76 -20.54 10.75 0.15
C LYS A 76 -19.63 11.90 0.62
N PRO A 77 -19.39 12.93 -0.20
CA PRO A 77 -18.51 14.05 0.18
C PRO A 77 -18.96 14.73 1.48
N THR A 78 -20.27 14.82 1.71
CA THR A 78 -20.88 15.41 2.91
C THR A 78 -20.61 14.64 4.20
N ARG A 79 -20.12 13.40 4.12
CA ARG A 79 -19.83 12.55 5.28
C ARG A 79 -18.37 12.56 5.70
N GLN A 80 -17.51 13.31 5.01
CA GLN A 80 -16.09 13.46 5.35
C GLN A 80 -15.38 12.13 5.62
N GLY A 81 -15.76 11.07 4.87
CA GLY A 81 -15.21 9.73 5.07
C GLY A 81 -13.75 9.57 4.62
N GLN A 82 -13.13 10.64 4.11
CA GLN A 82 -11.74 10.69 3.68
C GLN A 82 -11.12 12.01 4.18
N ILE A 83 -9.85 11.97 4.54
CA ILE A 83 -9.08 13.12 5.02
C ILE A 83 -7.88 13.32 4.10
N LEU A 84 -7.54 14.57 3.78
CA LEU A 84 -6.32 14.90 3.06
C LEU A 84 -5.11 14.72 4.00
N LEU A 85 -4.23 13.77 3.67
CA LEU A 85 -3.01 13.49 4.42
C LEU A 85 -1.88 14.46 4.05
N GLY A 86 -1.79 14.83 2.77
CA GLY A 86 -0.75 15.76 2.33
C GLY A 86 -0.65 15.94 0.82
N TYR A 87 0.29 16.80 0.43
CA TYR A 87 0.62 17.15 -0.95
C TYR A 87 2.02 16.63 -1.28
N LEU A 88 2.17 15.91 -2.40
CA LEU A 88 3.48 15.45 -2.86
C LEU A 88 3.94 16.27 -4.05
N PRO A 89 5.21 16.70 -4.07
CA PRO A 89 5.72 17.51 -5.15
C PRO A 89 5.83 16.69 -6.45
N ILE A 90 5.35 17.28 -7.55
CA ILE A 90 5.69 16.81 -8.89
C ILE A 90 6.86 17.64 -9.41
N ILE A 91 8.04 17.03 -9.37
CA ILE A 91 9.29 17.73 -9.71
C ILE A 91 9.58 17.55 -11.20
N LYS A 92 9.68 18.67 -11.92
CA LYS A 92 10.14 18.70 -13.31
C LYS A 92 11.66 18.74 -13.32
N LEU A 93 12.29 17.63 -13.69
CA LEU A 93 13.75 17.49 -13.76
C LEU A 93 14.31 17.83 -15.15
N SER A 94 13.68 18.75 -15.89
CA SER A 94 14.09 19.13 -17.25
C SER A 94 15.51 19.70 -17.32
N ASN A 95 15.93 20.39 -16.26
CA ASN A 95 17.18 21.14 -16.21
C ASN A 95 18.39 20.27 -15.81
N LEU A 96 18.19 19.00 -15.47
CA LEU A 96 19.28 18.08 -15.12
C LEU A 96 19.87 17.45 -16.38
N THR A 97 21.17 17.65 -16.63
CA THR A 97 21.89 16.98 -17.72
C THR A 97 21.90 15.47 -17.51
N GLY A 98 21.48 14.68 -18.52
CA GLY A 98 21.55 13.22 -18.49
C GLY A 98 20.36 12.50 -19.13
N PRO A 99 20.38 11.14 -19.15
CA PRO A 99 19.37 10.35 -19.84
C PRO A 99 17.97 10.47 -19.25
N LEU A 100 16.93 10.45 -20.09
CA LEU A 100 15.52 10.49 -19.66
C LEU A 100 15.18 9.39 -18.64
N ALA A 101 15.75 8.20 -18.81
CA ALA A 101 15.55 7.08 -17.88
C ALA A 101 16.06 7.38 -16.47
N MET A 102 17.14 8.16 -16.32
CA MET A 102 17.64 8.61 -15.03
C MET A 102 16.64 9.52 -14.33
N ARG A 103 16.14 10.53 -15.05
CA ARG A 103 15.15 11.49 -14.52
C ARG A 103 13.87 10.76 -14.06
N ARG A 104 13.36 9.81 -14.85
CA ARG A 104 12.18 9.00 -14.49
C ARG A 104 12.39 8.21 -13.20
N ARG A 105 13.57 7.62 -13.00
CA ARG A 105 13.92 6.91 -11.76
C ARG A 105 14.00 7.86 -10.57
N MET A 106 14.58 9.04 -10.74
CA MET A 106 14.64 10.05 -9.67
C MET A 106 13.23 10.47 -9.23
N VAL A 107 12.33 10.75 -10.18
CA VAL A 107 10.93 11.07 -9.86
C VAL A 107 10.25 9.94 -9.09
N ALA A 108 10.44 8.69 -9.51
CA ALA A 108 9.91 7.53 -8.79
C ALA A 108 10.47 7.42 -7.36
N ASN A 109 11.79 7.55 -7.19
CA ASN A 109 12.41 7.52 -5.86
C ASN A 109 11.91 8.65 -4.96
N ILE A 110 11.71 9.86 -5.49
CA ILE A 110 11.17 10.98 -4.72
C ILE A 110 9.73 10.70 -4.28
N PHE A 111 8.89 10.19 -5.18
CA PHE A 111 7.53 9.78 -4.84
C PHE A 111 7.53 8.75 -3.70
N HIS A 112 8.32 7.68 -3.81
CA HIS A 112 8.40 6.65 -2.78
C HIS A 112 9.01 7.16 -1.47
N ALA A 113 9.98 8.07 -1.52
CA ALA A 113 10.55 8.69 -0.32
C ALA A 113 9.51 9.54 0.42
N CYS A 114 8.74 10.38 -0.30
CA CYS A 114 7.65 11.17 0.28
C CYS A 114 6.54 10.29 0.86
N MET A 115 6.09 9.27 0.12
CA MET A 115 5.11 8.30 0.59
C MET A 115 5.61 7.54 1.83
N GLY A 116 6.87 7.12 1.83
CA GLY A 116 7.51 6.45 2.95
C GLY A 116 7.55 7.33 4.19
N TYR A 117 7.87 8.61 4.02
CA TYR A 117 7.85 9.58 5.12
C TYR A 117 6.45 9.73 5.74
N MET A 118 5.41 9.93 4.93
CA MET A 118 4.05 10.10 5.45
C MET A 118 3.49 8.83 6.11
N LEU A 119 3.80 7.65 5.57
CA LEU A 119 3.25 6.38 6.04
C LEU A 119 4.12 5.69 7.10
N LYS A 120 5.31 6.23 7.42
CA LYS A 120 6.23 5.71 8.44
C LYS A 120 5.55 5.39 9.79
N PRO A 121 4.59 6.20 10.31
CA PRO A 121 3.90 5.87 11.55
C PRO A 121 3.17 4.51 11.53
N LEU A 122 2.70 4.06 10.36
CA LEU A 122 2.00 2.78 10.20
C LEU A 122 2.91 1.58 10.44
N GLU A 123 4.23 1.72 10.25
CA GLU A 123 5.17 0.61 10.49
C GLU A 123 5.11 0.12 11.93
N LYS A 124 5.14 1.06 12.89
CA LYS A 124 5.08 0.77 14.32
C LYS A 124 3.63 0.53 14.76
N ALA A 125 2.70 1.37 14.31
CA ALA A 125 1.30 1.30 14.73
C ALA A 125 0.62 0.01 14.27
N GLY A 126 0.85 -0.44 13.03
CA GLY A 126 0.27 -1.70 12.54
C GLY A 126 0.80 -2.94 13.26
N ARG A 127 2.05 -2.92 13.74
CA ARG A 127 2.66 -4.04 14.48
C ARG A 127 2.25 -4.07 15.94
N LYS A 128 2.39 -2.96 16.65
CA LYS A 128 2.20 -2.90 18.11
C LYS A 128 0.75 -2.57 18.51
N GLY A 129 -0.02 -2.04 17.58
CA GLY A 129 -1.30 -1.44 17.85
C GLY A 129 -1.17 -0.06 18.52
N VAL A 130 -2.26 0.70 18.48
CA VAL A 130 -2.45 1.98 19.17
C VAL A 130 -3.83 1.99 19.80
N HIS A 131 -3.94 2.52 21.02
CA HIS A 131 -5.24 2.64 21.69
C HIS A 131 -6.05 3.75 21.01
N MET A 132 -7.25 3.41 20.53
CA MET A 132 -8.18 4.36 19.93
C MET A 132 -9.58 4.10 20.46
N ALA A 133 -10.30 5.18 20.75
CA ALA A 133 -11.71 5.11 21.10
C ALA A 133 -12.55 4.90 19.83
N SER A 134 -13.52 3.99 19.92
CA SER A 134 -14.58 3.82 18.94
C SER A 134 -15.68 4.88 19.15
N GLY A 135 -16.65 4.95 18.23
CA GLY A 135 -17.75 5.92 18.29
C GLY A 135 -18.72 5.71 19.47
N ASP A 136 -18.68 4.54 20.09
CA ASP A 136 -19.39 4.17 21.32
C ASP A 136 -18.58 4.44 22.61
N GLY A 137 -17.38 5.01 22.49
CA GLY A 137 -16.51 5.36 23.62
C GLY A 137 -15.65 4.20 24.13
N LEU A 138 -15.77 2.99 23.56
CA LEU A 138 -14.92 1.86 23.92
C LEU A 138 -13.51 2.03 23.37
N VAL A 139 -12.50 1.78 24.20
CA VAL A 139 -11.10 1.86 23.79
C VAL A 139 -10.65 0.49 23.30
N HIS A 140 -10.21 0.44 22.05
CA HIS A 140 -9.66 -0.75 21.43
C HIS A 140 -8.18 -0.56 21.15
N ARG A 141 -7.45 -1.67 21.18
CA ARG A 141 -6.09 -1.71 20.64
C ARG A 141 -6.17 -1.92 19.14
N THR A 142 -6.10 -0.82 18.42
CA THR A 142 -6.27 -0.80 16.96
C THR A 142 -4.94 -1.00 16.24
N HIS A 143 -4.94 -1.87 15.25
CA HIS A 143 -3.80 -2.12 14.37
C HIS A 143 -4.10 -1.50 13.00
N PRO A 144 -3.67 -0.25 12.74
CA PRO A 144 -3.82 0.36 11.43
C PRO A 144 -2.85 -0.28 10.44
N ILE A 145 -3.39 -1.02 9.47
CA ILE A 145 -2.62 -1.78 8.48
C ILE A 145 -2.90 -1.21 7.11
N PHE A 146 -1.85 -0.87 6.36
CA PHE A 146 -2.01 -0.47 4.96
C PHE A 146 -2.66 -1.60 4.17
N ALA A 147 -3.85 -1.34 3.64
CA ALA A 147 -4.66 -2.34 2.97
C ALA A 147 -4.71 -2.13 1.46
N LEU A 148 -4.80 -0.87 1.02
CA LEU A 148 -5.06 -0.54 -0.38
C LEU A 148 -4.53 0.84 -0.75
N HIS A 149 -3.89 0.94 -1.93
CA HIS A 149 -3.68 2.18 -2.65
C HIS A 149 -4.63 2.24 -3.86
N VAL A 150 -5.52 3.22 -3.86
CA VAL A 150 -6.43 3.51 -4.95
C VAL A 150 -5.82 4.59 -5.83
N SER A 151 -5.60 4.29 -7.10
CA SER A 151 -5.01 5.22 -8.06
C SER A 151 -5.39 4.80 -9.48
N ASP A 152 -5.22 5.67 -10.45
CA ASP A 152 -5.34 5.33 -11.88
C ASP A 152 -4.08 4.63 -12.40
N TYR A 153 -4.09 4.24 -13.68
CA TYR A 153 -3.12 3.30 -14.22
C TYR A 153 -1.66 3.82 -14.19
N PRO A 154 -1.34 5.06 -14.65
CA PRO A 154 0.04 5.54 -14.62
C PRO A 154 0.62 5.59 -13.20
N GLU A 155 -0.20 5.91 -12.21
CA GLU A 155 0.09 6.02 -10.79
C GLU A 155 0.27 4.63 -10.19
N GLN A 156 -0.54 3.64 -10.57
CA GLN A 156 -0.33 2.24 -10.18
C GLN A 156 1.04 1.73 -10.65
N LEU A 157 1.46 2.06 -11.88
CA LEU A 157 2.79 1.72 -12.39
C LEU A 157 3.92 2.46 -11.65
N LEU A 158 3.63 3.64 -11.11
CA LEU A 158 4.57 4.38 -10.26
C LEU A 158 4.72 3.67 -8.91
N ILE A 159 3.60 3.29 -8.28
CA ILE A 159 3.52 2.64 -6.96
C ILE A 159 4.13 1.23 -6.95
N THR A 160 3.85 0.43 -7.98
CA THR A 160 4.31 -0.96 -8.09
C THR A 160 5.72 -1.05 -8.65
N GLY A 161 6.14 -0.04 -9.42
CA GLY A 161 7.36 -0.10 -10.21
C GLY A 161 7.21 -0.87 -11.53
N CYS A 162 6.02 -1.33 -11.93
CA CYS A 162 5.81 -1.96 -13.24
C CYS A 162 6.07 -0.98 -14.40
N LYS A 163 6.35 -1.48 -15.60
CA LYS A 163 6.61 -0.65 -16.79
C LYS A 163 5.32 -0.29 -17.51
N LYS A 164 5.38 0.76 -18.35
CA LYS A 164 4.24 1.19 -19.15
C LYS A 164 3.83 0.07 -20.11
N GLY A 165 2.54 -0.24 -20.14
CA GLY A 165 1.95 -1.32 -20.94
C GLY A 165 1.82 -2.64 -20.17
N GLU A 166 2.57 -2.83 -19.08
CA GLU A 166 2.44 -4.03 -18.25
C GLU A 166 1.23 -3.91 -17.29
N CYS A 167 0.73 -5.05 -16.84
CA CYS A 167 -0.26 -5.09 -15.77
C CYS A 167 0.43 -4.82 -14.41
N PRO A 168 -0.11 -3.92 -13.58
CA PRO A 168 0.48 -3.59 -12.30
C PRO A 168 0.27 -4.70 -11.25
N THR A 169 -0.57 -5.69 -11.55
CA THR A 169 -0.99 -6.74 -10.60
C THR A 169 -0.37 -8.10 -10.90
N CYS A 170 -0.30 -8.49 -12.18
CA CYS A 170 0.16 -9.80 -12.63
C CYS A 170 1.16 -9.68 -13.80
N PRO A 171 1.97 -10.72 -14.06
CA PRO A 171 2.97 -10.73 -15.12
C PRO A 171 2.39 -11.17 -16.48
N ILE A 172 1.16 -10.74 -16.81
CA ILE A 172 0.56 -11.01 -18.12
C ILE A 172 1.40 -10.35 -19.24
N PRO A 173 1.65 -11.05 -20.37
CA PRO A 173 2.29 -10.47 -21.53
C PRO A 173 1.53 -9.24 -22.05
N MET A 174 2.27 -8.27 -22.57
CA MET A 174 1.72 -6.94 -22.93
C MET A 174 0.69 -7.01 -24.07
N ASP A 175 0.90 -7.96 -24.99
CA ASP A 175 0.10 -8.31 -26.14
C ASP A 175 -1.20 -9.06 -25.77
N GLU A 176 -1.30 -9.55 -24.54
CA GLU A 176 -2.45 -10.32 -24.06
C GLU A 176 -3.35 -9.52 -23.11
N VAL A 177 -2.94 -8.30 -22.74
CA VAL A 177 -3.68 -7.44 -21.80
C VAL A 177 -5.04 -7.05 -22.38
N GLY A 178 -6.11 -7.63 -21.82
CA GLY A 178 -7.50 -7.32 -22.18
C GLY A 178 -8.15 -8.36 -23.09
N ASP A 179 -7.35 -9.23 -23.70
CA ASP A 179 -7.80 -10.24 -24.66
C ASP A 179 -7.67 -11.68 -24.12
N SER A 180 -6.75 -11.92 -23.18
CA SER A 180 -6.55 -13.24 -22.59
C SER A 180 -7.66 -13.63 -21.61
N ALA A 181 -8.14 -14.87 -21.74
CA ALA A 181 -9.04 -15.51 -20.77
C ALA A 181 -8.27 -16.24 -19.65
N GLU A 182 -6.93 -16.24 -19.71
CA GLU A 182 -6.10 -16.93 -18.73
C GLU A 182 -6.05 -16.19 -17.38
N VAL A 183 -6.00 -16.97 -16.30
CA VAL A 183 -5.86 -16.46 -14.94
C VAL A 183 -4.38 -16.43 -14.59
N TYR A 184 -3.81 -15.22 -14.54
CA TYR A 184 -2.43 -15.02 -14.11
C TYR A 184 -2.37 -14.85 -12.59
N ASN A 185 -1.35 -15.47 -11.98
CA ASN A 185 -1.00 -15.19 -10.60
C ASN A 185 -0.44 -13.76 -10.45
N PHE A 186 -0.47 -13.22 -9.24
CA PHE A 186 0.18 -11.95 -8.94
C PHE A 186 1.69 -12.03 -9.19
N HIS A 187 2.33 -10.87 -9.42
CA HIS A 187 3.79 -10.78 -9.49
C HIS A 187 4.44 -11.47 -8.28
N ASP A 188 5.56 -12.19 -8.49
CA ASP A 188 6.28 -12.86 -7.40
C ASP A 188 6.89 -11.82 -6.45
N PHE A 189 6.14 -11.54 -5.39
CA PHE A 189 6.53 -10.57 -4.39
C PHE A 189 7.84 -10.94 -3.69
N ALA A 190 8.14 -12.23 -3.52
CA ALA A 190 9.38 -12.68 -2.89
C ALA A 190 10.60 -12.39 -3.76
N GLN A 191 10.48 -12.59 -5.08
CA GLN A 191 11.51 -12.26 -6.07
C GLN A 191 11.76 -10.76 -6.13
N VAL A 192 10.70 -9.96 -6.09
CA VAL A 192 10.77 -8.50 -6.06
C VAL A 192 11.50 -7.99 -4.81
N LEU A 193 11.17 -8.53 -3.63
CA LEU A 193 11.86 -8.18 -2.39
C LEU A 193 13.35 -8.57 -2.43
N GLU A 194 13.69 -9.73 -2.97
CA GLU A 194 15.09 -10.17 -3.12
C GLU A 194 15.87 -9.25 -4.07
N ALA A 195 15.23 -8.76 -5.14
CA ALA A 195 15.85 -7.78 -6.03
C ALA A 195 16.17 -6.46 -5.31
N PHE A 196 15.31 -6.00 -4.40
CA PHE A 196 15.57 -4.82 -3.57
C PHE A 196 16.65 -5.06 -2.51
N ASP A 197 16.66 -6.23 -1.85
CA ASP A 197 17.68 -6.58 -0.85
C ASP A 197 19.11 -6.56 -1.45
N LYS A 198 19.28 -6.77 -2.77
CA LYS A 198 20.59 -6.65 -3.45
C LYS A 198 21.19 -5.25 -3.42
N LEU A 199 20.34 -4.21 -3.35
CA LEU A 199 20.81 -2.84 -3.17
C LEU A 199 21.39 -2.65 -1.77
N ASP A 200 20.71 -3.18 -0.75
CA ASP A 200 21.13 -3.10 0.67
C ASP A 200 22.42 -3.89 0.94
N GLN A 201 22.62 -4.99 0.20
CA GLN A 201 23.86 -5.78 0.25
C GLN A 201 25.06 -5.08 -0.40
N GLY A 202 24.88 -3.93 -1.04
CA GLY A 202 25.97 -3.17 -1.65
C GLY A 202 26.55 -3.80 -2.91
N LEU A 203 25.83 -4.70 -3.59
CA LEU A 203 26.27 -5.43 -4.80
C LEU A 203 26.43 -4.52 -6.06
N GLY A 204 26.41 -3.20 -5.87
CA GLY A 204 26.61 -2.20 -6.90
C GLY A 204 25.37 -1.91 -7.77
N PRO A 205 25.32 -0.75 -8.44
CA PRO A 205 24.13 -0.33 -9.21
C PRO A 205 23.77 -1.25 -10.39
N THR A 206 24.73 -1.95 -10.97
CA THR A 206 24.52 -2.81 -12.13
C THR A 206 23.79 -4.10 -11.76
N ALA A 207 24.22 -4.76 -10.68
CA ALA A 207 23.58 -5.98 -10.18
C ALA A 207 22.13 -5.70 -9.75
N PHE A 208 21.91 -4.57 -9.07
CA PHE A 208 20.58 -4.11 -8.68
C PHE A 208 19.66 -3.93 -9.90
N ARG A 209 20.11 -3.19 -10.92
CA ARG A 209 19.30 -2.99 -12.15
C ARG A 209 18.98 -4.30 -12.86
N ARG A 210 19.93 -5.23 -12.92
CA ARG A 210 19.73 -6.55 -13.52
C ARG A 210 18.67 -7.33 -12.75
N ALA A 211 18.78 -7.40 -11.42
CA ALA A 211 17.80 -8.08 -10.59
C ALA A 211 16.39 -7.48 -10.70
N CYS A 212 16.26 -6.16 -10.71
CA CYS A 212 14.97 -5.51 -10.94
C CYS A 212 14.41 -5.84 -12.34
N LYS A 213 15.26 -5.84 -13.37
CA LYS A 213 14.86 -6.21 -14.73
C LYS A 213 14.35 -7.66 -14.79
N ASP A 214 15.06 -8.58 -14.16
CA ASP A 214 14.71 -10.01 -14.10
C ASP A 214 13.42 -10.24 -13.32
N ALA A 215 13.14 -9.42 -12.30
CA ALA A 215 11.89 -9.42 -11.53
C ALA A 215 10.76 -8.57 -12.18
N GLY A 216 10.98 -8.05 -13.40
CA GLY A 216 9.96 -7.29 -14.13
C GLY A 216 9.68 -5.86 -13.64
N ILE A 217 10.45 -5.34 -12.67
CA ILE A 217 10.19 -4.06 -12.01
C ILE A 217 11.24 -2.99 -12.34
N LYS A 218 10.86 -1.72 -12.18
CA LYS A 218 11.77 -0.57 -12.24
C LYS A 218 12.71 -0.58 -11.03
N PRO A 219 13.97 -0.16 -11.19
CA PRO A 219 14.92 -0.03 -10.09
C PRO A 219 14.58 1.19 -9.21
N ILE A 220 13.74 0.97 -8.21
CA ILE A 220 13.34 1.92 -7.16
C ILE A 220 14.16 1.60 -5.90
N GLN A 221 14.81 2.60 -5.31
CA GLN A 221 15.74 2.37 -4.20
C GLN A 221 15.05 1.89 -2.93
N GLN A 222 13.99 2.58 -2.51
CA GLN A 222 13.23 2.24 -1.30
C GLN A 222 11.73 2.46 -1.55
N PRO A 223 11.02 1.45 -2.08
CA PRO A 223 9.57 1.53 -2.20
C PRO A 223 8.93 1.69 -0.81
N TYR A 224 8.07 2.70 -0.64
CA TYR A 224 7.46 3.04 0.67
C TYR A 224 6.79 1.86 1.39
N TRP A 225 6.29 0.88 0.64
CA TRP A 225 5.51 -0.25 1.17
C TRP A 225 6.38 -1.40 1.70
N ILE A 226 7.71 -1.36 1.51
CA ILE A 226 8.59 -2.49 1.84
C ILE A 226 8.70 -2.76 3.36
N ASN A 227 8.61 -1.71 4.17
CA ASN A 227 8.70 -1.80 5.64
C ASN A 227 7.33 -1.87 6.32
N LEU A 228 6.27 -1.57 5.56
CA LEU A 228 4.91 -1.65 6.05
C LEU A 228 4.57 -3.10 6.40
N PRO A 229 3.93 -3.32 7.55
CA PRO A 229 3.64 -4.66 8.00
C PRO A 229 2.48 -5.23 7.19
N PHE A 230 2.58 -6.51 6.80
CA PHE A 230 1.49 -7.26 6.13
C PHE A 230 1.14 -6.83 4.71
N VAL A 231 2.04 -6.11 4.04
CA VAL A 231 1.76 -5.57 2.71
C VAL A 231 2.38 -6.45 1.63
N ASN A 232 1.54 -6.86 0.67
CA ASN A 232 1.96 -7.21 -0.68
C ASN A 232 1.35 -6.17 -1.61
N ILE A 233 2.18 -5.30 -2.21
CA ILE A 233 1.67 -4.17 -3.00
C ILE A 233 0.82 -4.64 -4.18
N PHE A 234 1.13 -5.78 -4.79
CA PHE A 234 0.40 -6.28 -5.95
C PHE A 234 -1.03 -6.72 -5.60
N HIS A 235 -1.28 -7.06 -4.34
CA HIS A 235 -2.62 -7.36 -3.81
C HIS A 235 -3.34 -6.10 -3.31
N SER A 236 -2.59 -5.03 -3.07
CA SER A 236 -3.02 -3.80 -2.39
C SER A 236 -3.10 -2.60 -3.34
N ILE A 237 -3.35 -2.82 -4.62
CA ILE A 237 -3.60 -1.77 -5.61
C ILE A 237 -4.93 -2.01 -6.31
N ARG A 238 -5.72 -0.96 -6.53
CA ARG A 238 -6.97 -1.02 -7.31
C ARG A 238 -7.19 0.29 -8.06
N GLN A 239 -7.88 0.20 -9.19
CA GLN A 239 -8.23 1.37 -10.00
C GLN A 239 -9.43 2.14 -9.43
N VAL A 240 -9.42 3.46 -9.59
CA VAL A 240 -10.52 4.37 -9.19
C VAL A 240 -11.77 4.18 -10.07
N ALA A 241 -11.59 3.73 -11.32
CA ALA A 241 -12.70 3.54 -12.25
C ALA A 241 -13.61 2.38 -11.81
N TYR A 242 -14.90 2.55 -12.06
CA TYR A 242 -15.94 1.52 -11.97
C TYR A 242 -15.39 0.13 -12.31
N ILE A 243 -15.85 -0.87 -11.57
CA ILE A 243 -15.61 -2.29 -11.80
C ILE A 243 -15.77 -2.58 -13.30
N SER A 244 -14.67 -2.54 -14.06
CA SER A 244 -14.53 -3.27 -15.29
C SER A 244 -14.48 -4.72 -14.83
N LEU A 245 -15.64 -5.37 -14.80
CA LEU A 245 -15.79 -6.76 -14.39
C LEU A 245 -14.82 -7.67 -15.15
N ARG A 246 -14.31 -7.25 -16.31
CA ARG A 246 -13.39 -8.04 -17.14
C ARG A 246 -11.95 -8.08 -16.61
N GLN A 247 -11.34 -6.95 -16.25
CA GLN A 247 -9.96 -6.95 -15.71
C GLN A 247 -9.91 -7.43 -14.24
N ALA A 248 -10.96 -7.14 -13.45
CA ALA A 248 -11.05 -7.63 -12.08
C ALA A 248 -11.31 -9.14 -12.03
N ALA A 249 -12.13 -9.71 -12.94
CA ALA A 249 -12.44 -11.14 -12.93
C ALA A 249 -11.25 -12.03 -13.34
N ALA A 250 -10.38 -11.58 -14.24
CA ALA A 250 -9.20 -12.34 -14.64
C ALA A 250 -8.18 -12.47 -13.48
N CYS A 251 -8.02 -11.44 -12.65
CA CYS A 251 -7.11 -11.47 -11.50
C CYS A 251 -7.74 -11.97 -10.18
N GLU A 252 -9.08 -11.90 -10.00
CA GLU A 252 -9.73 -12.32 -8.75
C GLU A 252 -9.87 -13.83 -8.57
N GLN A 253 -9.76 -14.63 -9.64
CA GLN A 253 -9.93 -16.09 -9.55
C GLN A 253 -8.74 -16.79 -8.86
N GLY A 254 -7.52 -16.28 -8.99
CA GLY A 254 -6.35 -16.79 -8.24
C GLY A 254 -6.46 -16.57 -6.72
N ALA A 255 -7.11 -15.48 -6.29
CA ALA A 255 -7.28 -15.16 -4.86
C ALA A 255 -8.34 -16.04 -4.16
N LYS A 256 -9.22 -16.75 -4.89
CA LYS A 256 -10.22 -17.66 -4.30
C LYS A 256 -9.61 -18.99 -3.85
N GLY A 257 -8.53 -19.45 -4.48
CA GLY A 257 -7.81 -20.67 -4.09
C GLY A 257 -7.11 -20.56 -2.74
N GLU A 258 -6.48 -19.41 -2.44
CA GLU A 258 -5.80 -19.18 -1.15
C GLU A 258 -6.76 -18.77 -0.02
N ARG A 259 -7.89 -18.12 -0.33
CA ARG A 259 -8.90 -17.76 0.68
C ARG A 259 -9.63 -18.95 1.29
N ALA A 260 -9.73 -20.08 0.57
CA ALA A 260 -10.33 -21.29 1.10
C ALA A 260 -9.61 -21.78 2.38
N HIS A 261 -8.29 -21.57 2.46
CA HIS A 261 -7.48 -21.96 3.62
C HIS A 261 -7.58 -20.98 4.81
N GLN A 262 -8.17 -19.79 4.61
CA GLN A 262 -8.37 -18.75 5.64
C GLN A 262 -9.80 -18.70 6.18
N SER A 263 -10.72 -19.53 5.67
CA SER A 263 -12.16 -19.46 5.97
C SER A 263 -12.59 -20.02 7.33
N ALA A 264 -11.67 -20.52 8.16
CA ALA A 264 -11.96 -21.02 9.49
C ALA A 264 -11.45 -20.06 10.59
N ARG A 265 -11.96 -18.82 10.66
CA ARG A 265 -11.74 -17.92 11.82
C ARG A 265 -12.99 -17.08 12.14
N PRO A 266 -13.31 -16.87 13.42
CA PRO A 266 -14.54 -16.19 13.82
C PRO A 266 -14.52 -14.71 13.44
N GLN A 267 -15.55 -14.28 12.73
CA GLN A 267 -15.81 -12.88 12.39
C GLN A 267 -16.33 -12.14 13.63
N ASN A 268 -15.45 -11.52 14.42
CA ASN A 268 -15.88 -10.48 15.36
C ASN A 268 -15.96 -9.13 14.61
N LEU A 269 -16.91 -9.07 13.67
CA LEU A 269 -17.36 -7.84 13.02
C LEU A 269 -18.55 -7.31 13.84
N ILE A 270 -18.30 -6.40 14.78
CA ILE A 270 -19.40 -5.70 15.46
C ILE A 270 -19.76 -4.50 14.58
N LEU A 271 -20.82 -4.64 13.78
CA LEU A 271 -21.57 -3.50 13.25
C LEU A 271 -22.55 -3.03 14.33
N PRO A 272 -22.69 -1.72 14.59
CA PRO A 272 -23.73 -1.24 15.49
C PRO A 272 -25.10 -1.51 14.87
N HIS A 273 -25.91 -2.33 15.55
CA HIS A 273 -27.34 -2.42 15.31
C HIS A 273 -27.96 -1.05 15.60
N VAL A 274 -28.43 -0.36 14.56
CA VAL A 274 -29.27 0.83 14.72
C VAL A 274 -30.66 0.35 15.14
N SER A 275 -30.91 0.28 16.45
CA SER A 275 -32.26 0.17 16.99
C SER A 275 -32.98 1.50 16.74
N LYS A 276 -34.02 1.48 15.89
CA LYS A 276 -34.97 2.59 15.78
C LYS A 276 -35.71 2.70 17.12
N SER A 277 -35.41 3.74 17.91
CA SER A 277 -36.28 4.16 19.00
C SER A 277 -37.46 4.93 18.42
N THR A 278 -38.64 4.34 18.49
CA THR A 278 -39.91 5.04 18.29
C THR A 278 -40.24 5.80 19.59
N GLY A 279 -40.21 7.13 19.54
CA GLY A 279 -40.70 7.98 20.63
C GLY A 279 -42.23 7.97 20.72
N PRO A 280 -42.82 8.30 21.89
CA PRO A 280 -44.26 8.22 22.12
C PRO A 280 -45.02 9.39 21.47
N PRO A 281 -46.33 9.24 21.19
CA PRO A 281 -47.13 10.30 20.58
C PRO A 281 -47.39 11.42 21.60
N GLY A 282 -47.07 12.65 21.21
CA GLY A 282 -47.42 13.85 21.97
C GLY A 282 -48.92 14.10 21.92
N GLY A 283 -49.55 14.16 23.08
CA GLY A 283 -50.89 14.72 23.26
C GLY A 283 -50.78 16.05 24.00
N LYS A 284 -51.27 17.11 23.37
CA LYS A 284 -52.18 18.14 23.90
C LYS A 284 -52.62 19.02 22.74
#